data_AF-A0A397BH86-F1
#
_entry.id   AF-A0A397BH86-F1
#
_cell.length_a   1.000
_cell.length_b   1.000
_cell.length_c   1.000
_cell.angle_alpha   90.00
_cell.angle_beta   90.00
_cell.angle_gamma   90.00
#
_symmetry.space_group_name_H-M   'P 1'
#
loop_
_entity.id
_entity.type
_entity.pdbx_description
1 polymer ?
#
loop_
_entity_poly.entity_id
_entity_poly.type
_entity_poly.pdbx_seq_one_letter_code
_entity_poly.pdbx_strand_id
1 'polypeptide(L)'
;MLCSGEGDEFLAFDDTLKAIGIDIDRLLEQVATLQLKDDEDDLEEDGDALKEQSHRSTRRIKASKAKLPEAKDEVEAALQDLINEAIDNQFPIENVQGLWRVLTKHDIWRLKFDGSDPPARVKPLKVTPKDGCVPYRCKGRKHNLLEERFLNLFAKELCDAGVIKRNQQSAWCSC
;
A
#
# COMPACT_ATOMS: atom_id res chain seq x y z
N MET A 1 -27.87 2.81 9.89
CA MET A 1 -29.12 3.12 9.17
C MET A 1 -28.77 3.24 7.71
N LEU A 2 -29.21 2.29 6.88
CA LEU A 2 -28.86 2.24 5.46
C LEU A 2 -29.89 3.07 4.68
N CYS A 3 -29.46 4.17 4.08
CA CYS A 3 -30.27 4.93 3.15
C CYS A 3 -29.90 4.49 1.72
N SER A 4 -30.83 3.80 1.05
CA SER A 4 -30.74 3.54 -0.39
C SER A 4 -31.09 4.80 -1.17
N GLY A 5 -30.15 5.27 -1.99
CA GLY A 5 -30.37 6.18 -3.11
C GLY A 5 -29.65 5.60 -4.34
N GLU A 6 -30.30 5.64 -5.49
CA GLU A 6 -29.81 5.05 -6.74
C GLU A 6 -28.51 5.73 -7.20
N GLY A 7 -27.41 5.00 -7.08
CA GLY A 7 -26.06 5.43 -7.37
C GLY A 7 -25.14 4.75 -6.36
N ASP A 8 -24.44 3.70 -6.77
CA ASP A 8 -23.70 2.78 -5.90
C ASP A 8 -22.41 3.41 -5.34
N GLU A 9 -22.54 4.55 -4.66
CA GLU A 9 -21.52 5.12 -3.78
C GLU A 9 -21.85 4.71 -2.35
N PHE A 10 -21.17 3.66 -1.88
CA PHE A 10 -21.31 3.19 -0.51
C PHE A 10 -20.41 4.03 0.41
N LEU A 11 -20.99 5.01 1.10
CA LEU A 11 -20.31 5.70 2.19
C LEU A 11 -20.28 4.78 3.41
N ALA A 12 -19.19 4.02 3.56
CA ALA A 12 -18.94 3.26 4.78
C ALA A 12 -18.64 4.23 5.92
N PHE A 13 -19.49 4.21 6.96
CA PHE A 13 -19.30 5.00 8.17
C PHE A 13 -18.05 4.53 8.93
N ASP A 14 -17.37 5.43 9.64
CA ASP A 14 -16.11 5.18 10.37
C ASP A 14 -16.15 3.91 11.24
N ASP A 15 -17.22 3.70 12.00
CA ASP A 15 -17.40 2.50 12.82
C ASP A 15 -17.41 1.19 12.00
N THR A 16 -17.94 1.23 10.78
CA THR A 16 -17.98 0.06 9.90
C THR A 16 -16.59 -0.27 9.37
N LEU A 17 -15.80 0.76 9.03
CA LEU A 17 -14.41 0.61 8.60
C LEU A 17 -13.54 0.09 9.75
N LYS A 18 -13.71 0.65 10.95
CA LYS A 18 -13.01 0.18 12.17
C LYS A 18 -13.39 -1.27 12.52
N ALA A 19 -14.66 -1.66 12.36
CA ALA A 19 -15.11 -3.03 12.61
C ALA A 19 -14.51 -4.08 11.64
N ILE A 20 -14.18 -3.68 10.40
CA ILE A 20 -13.44 -4.53 9.45
C ILE A 20 -11.93 -4.36 9.55
N GLY A 21 -11.45 -3.65 10.58
CA GLY A 21 -10.02 -3.48 10.88
C GLY A 21 -9.31 -2.36 10.11
N ILE A 22 -10.07 -1.50 9.42
CA ILE A 22 -9.55 -0.36 8.66
C ILE A 22 -9.77 0.92 9.48
N ASP A 23 -8.75 1.33 10.21
CA ASP A 23 -8.74 2.59 10.96
C ASP A 23 -7.98 3.65 10.17
N ILE A 24 -8.74 4.54 9.50
CA ILE A 24 -8.19 5.57 8.62
C ILE A 24 -7.33 6.57 9.41
N ASP A 25 -7.72 6.93 10.63
CA ASP A 25 -6.97 7.86 11.46
C ASP A 25 -5.60 7.27 11.82
N ARG A 26 -5.57 5.98 12.20
CA ARG A 26 -4.32 5.25 12.49
C ARG A 26 -3.43 5.11 11.25
N LEU A 27 -4.02 4.88 10.07
CA LEU A 27 -3.28 4.80 8.81
C LEU A 27 -2.67 6.15 8.43
N LEU A 28 -3.40 7.25 8.61
CA LEU A 28 -2.90 8.60 8.37
C LEU A 28 -1.78 8.99 9.35
N GLU A 29 -1.90 8.61 10.61
CA GLU A 29 -0.84 8.81 11.62
C GLU A 29 0.44 8.05 11.28
N GLN A 30 0.33 6.82 10.78
CA GLN A 30 1.48 6.04 10.29
C GLN A 30 2.14 6.68 9.06
N VAL A 31 1.37 7.24 8.13
CA VAL A 31 1.90 7.96 6.97
C VAL A 31 2.62 9.25 7.40
N ALA A 32 2.05 10.01 8.35
CA ALA A 32 2.65 11.23 8.86
C ALA A 32 3.97 10.95 9.62
N THR A 33 4.03 9.88 10.41
CA THR A 33 5.24 9.50 11.15
C THR A 33 6.34 8.91 10.27
N LEU A 34 6.00 8.34 9.10
CA LEU A 34 6.98 7.94 8.09
C LEU A 34 7.59 9.15 7.38
N GLN A 35 6.79 10.19 7.09
CA GLN A 35 7.31 11.42 6.46
C GLN A 35 8.24 12.24 7.36
N LEU A 36 8.15 12.10 8.68
CA LEU A 36 9.06 12.78 9.62
C LEU A 36 10.43 12.08 9.76
N LYS A 37 10.56 10.82 9.35
CA LYS A 37 11.83 10.07 9.44
C LYS A 37 12.72 10.23 8.21
N ASP A 38 12.18 10.75 7.12
CA ASP A 38 12.91 10.98 5.88
C ASP A 38 13.50 12.42 5.78
N ASP A 39 13.16 13.31 6.71
CA ASP A 39 13.56 14.73 6.71
C ASP A 39 14.51 15.13 7.87
N GLU A 40 15.01 14.19 8.67
CA GLU A 40 16.01 14.45 9.75
C GLU A 40 17.37 13.80 9.44
N ASP A 41 18.02 14.25 8.36
CA ASP A 41 19.45 14.05 8.13
C ASP A 41 20.12 15.42 7.95
N ASP A 42 20.46 16.04 9.08
CA ASP A 42 21.69 16.83 9.28
C ASP A 42 21.66 17.42 10.69
N LEU A 43 22.45 16.86 11.61
CA LEU A 43 23.30 17.56 12.58
C LEU A 43 24.01 16.51 13.44
N GLU A 44 25.34 16.42 13.29
CA GLU A 44 26.17 15.68 14.25
C GLU A 44 26.18 16.39 15.61
N GLU A 45 25.88 15.67 16.70
CA GLU A 45 26.42 15.98 18.01
C GLU A 45 26.56 14.74 18.90
N ASP A 46 27.67 14.75 19.64
CA ASP A 46 28.33 13.74 20.44
C ASP A 46 27.56 13.32 21.71
N GLY A 47 27.78 12.06 22.14
CA GLY A 47 27.70 11.60 23.53
C GLY A 47 26.37 11.65 24.30
N ASP A 48 25.77 10.49 24.57
CA ASP A 48 25.66 9.89 25.93
C ASP A 48 24.56 8.81 25.97
N ALA A 49 24.84 7.76 26.72
CA ALA A 49 24.08 6.53 26.79
C ALA A 49 22.75 6.69 27.55
N LEU A 50 21.64 6.30 26.93
CA LEU A 50 20.44 5.88 27.67
C LEU A 50 19.89 4.57 27.10
N LYS A 51 20.23 3.49 27.81
CA LYS A 51 19.67 2.16 27.66
C LYS A 51 18.24 2.10 28.18
N GLU A 52 17.42 1.37 27.42
CA GLU A 52 16.38 0.41 27.83
C GLU A 52 15.33 0.85 28.86
N GLN A 53 14.06 0.74 28.44
CA GLN A 53 13.10 -0.18 29.06
C GLN A 53 11.89 -0.41 28.17
N SER A 54 12.01 -1.32 27.19
CA SER A 54 10.82 -1.99 26.64
C SER A 54 10.60 -3.26 27.44
N HIS A 55 9.62 -3.20 28.35
CA HIS A 55 9.10 -4.34 29.06
C HIS A 55 8.40 -5.30 28.08
N ARG A 56 9.17 -6.15 27.38
CA ARG A 56 8.62 -7.37 26.78
C ARG A 56 9.31 -8.57 27.39
N SER A 57 8.59 -9.16 28.34
CA SER A 57 8.93 -10.38 29.05
C SER A 57 9.63 -11.39 28.14
N THR A 58 10.83 -11.73 28.57
CA THR A 58 11.70 -12.74 27.99
C THR A 58 11.06 -14.12 28.14
N ARG A 59 10.44 -14.61 27.07
CA ARG A 59 10.40 -16.04 26.80
C ARG A 59 11.14 -16.33 25.50
N ARG A 60 12.46 -16.19 25.56
CA ARG A 60 13.39 -16.77 24.57
C ARG A 60 13.25 -18.29 24.63
N ILE A 61 12.21 -18.82 24.00
CA ILE A 61 12.29 -20.17 23.47
C ILE A 61 13.37 -20.06 22.40
N LYS A 62 14.54 -20.63 22.66
CA LYS A 62 15.52 -20.95 21.62
C LYS A 62 14.89 -22.05 20.76
N ALA A 63 13.87 -21.69 19.99
CA ALA A 63 13.42 -22.48 18.87
C ALA A 63 14.57 -22.39 17.87
N SER A 64 15.04 -23.55 17.41
CA SER A 64 15.77 -23.64 16.16
C SER A 64 14.97 -22.83 15.13
N LYS A 65 15.40 -21.60 14.82
CA LYS A 65 14.75 -20.78 13.79
C LYS A 65 14.68 -21.67 12.56
N ALA A 66 13.46 -21.92 12.07
CA ALA A 66 13.28 -22.71 10.86
C ALA A 66 14.27 -22.17 9.82
N LYS A 67 15.12 -23.04 9.27
CA LYS A 67 16.16 -22.59 8.33
C LYS A 67 15.48 -22.22 7.02
N LEU A 68 14.96 -21.00 6.97
CA LEU A 68 14.49 -20.35 5.76
C LEU A 68 15.69 -20.03 4.86
N PRO A 69 15.52 -20.02 3.54
CA PRO A 69 16.55 -19.54 2.62
C PRO A 69 16.94 -18.10 2.92
N GLU A 70 18.09 -17.66 2.45
CA GLU A 70 18.44 -16.24 2.46
C GLU A 70 17.52 -15.48 1.50
N ALA A 71 16.97 -14.35 1.95
CA ALA A 71 16.11 -13.51 1.13
C ALA A 71 16.91 -12.89 -0.01
N LYS A 72 16.38 -12.94 -1.23
CA LYS A 72 17.05 -12.39 -2.41
C LYS A 72 16.74 -10.92 -2.65
N ASP A 73 15.59 -10.46 -2.16
CA ASP A 73 15.07 -9.11 -2.35
C ASP A 73 14.23 -8.68 -1.13
N GLU A 74 13.76 -7.43 -1.17
CA GLU A 74 12.96 -6.82 -0.10
C GLU A 74 11.61 -7.53 0.10
N VAL A 75 11.03 -8.10 -0.97
CA VAL A 75 9.76 -8.82 -0.91
C VAL A 75 9.94 -10.13 -0.15
N GLU A 76 10.96 -10.92 -0.50
CA GLU A 76 11.32 -12.14 0.21
C GLU A 76 11.67 -11.83 1.67
N ALA A 77 12.34 -10.71 1.97
CA ALA A 77 12.62 -10.28 3.34
C ALA A 77 11.33 -10.00 4.13
N ALA A 78 10.40 -9.25 3.56
CA ALA A 78 9.09 -9.00 4.18
C ALA A 78 8.29 -10.29 4.40
N LEU A 79 8.34 -11.24 3.46
CA LEU A 79 7.72 -12.56 3.64
C LEU A 79 8.36 -13.35 4.79
N GLN A 80 9.67 -13.24 4.98
CA GLN A 80 10.35 -13.88 6.12
C GLN A 80 9.90 -13.30 7.45
N ASP A 81 9.72 -11.99 7.52
CA ASP A 81 9.23 -11.32 8.73
C ASP A 81 7.81 -11.77 9.08
N LEU A 82 6.92 -11.84 8.08
CA LEU A 82 5.57 -12.37 8.26
C LEU A 82 5.55 -13.84 8.72
N ILE A 83 6.48 -14.67 8.23
CA ILE A 83 6.62 -16.06 8.68
C ILE A 83 7.14 -16.11 10.12
N ASN A 84 8.11 -15.27 10.48
CA ASN A 84 8.62 -15.21 11.86
C ASN A 84 7.50 -14.79 12.82
N GLU A 85 6.69 -13.80 12.44
CA GLU A 85 5.50 -13.41 13.20
C GLU A 85 4.49 -14.57 13.32
N ALA A 86 4.28 -15.34 12.24
CA ALA A 86 3.42 -16.52 12.31
C ALA A 86 3.97 -17.59 13.28
N ILE A 87 5.28 -17.82 13.30
CA ILE A 87 5.94 -18.75 14.23
C ILE A 87 5.76 -18.28 15.69
N ASP A 88 5.96 -16.98 15.94
CA ASP A 88 5.72 -16.37 17.26
C ASP A 88 4.26 -16.55 17.70
N ASN A 89 3.34 -16.57 16.73
CA ASN A 89 1.92 -16.89 16.90
C ASN A 89 1.60 -18.40 16.81
N GLN A 90 2.57 -19.27 17.10
CA GLN A 90 2.42 -20.72 17.22
C GLN A 90 2.13 -21.46 15.90
N PHE A 91 2.48 -20.88 14.76
CA PHE A 91 2.48 -21.61 13.49
C PHE A 91 3.45 -22.81 13.55
N PRO A 92 3.05 -24.02 13.11
CA PRO A 92 3.89 -25.21 13.20
C PRO A 92 5.20 -25.08 12.42
N ILE A 93 6.33 -25.26 13.10
CA ILE A 93 7.68 -25.08 12.55
C ILE A 93 7.95 -26.05 11.39
N GLU A 94 7.40 -27.26 11.46
CA GLU A 94 7.49 -28.29 10.42
C GLU A 94 6.88 -27.85 9.08
N ASN A 95 5.90 -26.93 9.11
CA ASN A 95 5.21 -26.45 7.92
C ASN A 95 5.86 -25.21 7.31
N VAL A 96 6.84 -24.59 7.98
CA VAL A 96 7.46 -23.32 7.55
C VAL A 96 8.10 -23.43 6.18
N GLN A 97 8.81 -24.53 5.89
CA GLN A 97 9.39 -24.77 4.56
C GLN A 97 8.32 -24.92 3.48
N GLY A 98 7.17 -25.52 3.81
CA GLY A 98 6.03 -25.63 2.92
C GLY A 98 5.39 -24.27 2.63
N LEU A 99 5.21 -23.45 3.67
CA LEU A 99 4.68 -22.10 3.56
C LEU A 99 5.59 -21.21 2.69
N TRP A 100 6.90 -21.21 2.95
CA TRP A 100 7.87 -20.49 2.14
C TRP A 100 7.78 -20.84 0.66
N ARG A 101 7.74 -22.14 0.35
CA ARG A 101 7.62 -22.64 -1.02
C ARG A 101 6.35 -22.16 -1.72
N VAL A 102 5.23 -22.03 -0.99
CA VAL A 102 3.97 -21.52 -1.57
C VAL A 102 4.04 -20.03 -1.80
N LEU A 103 4.50 -19.25 -0.82
CA LEU A 103 4.57 -17.79 -0.90
C LEU A 103 5.51 -17.31 -2.00
N THR A 104 6.63 -18.02 -2.21
CA THR A 104 7.64 -17.68 -3.23
C THR A 104 7.41 -18.36 -4.58
N LYS A 105 6.33 -19.14 -4.73
CA LYS A 105 6.09 -19.91 -5.95
C LYS A 105 5.83 -19.03 -7.17
N HIS A 106 5.17 -17.90 -6.95
CA HIS A 106 4.73 -17.00 -7.99
C HIS A 106 5.13 -15.58 -7.62
N ASP A 107 5.48 -14.80 -8.65
CA ASP A 107 5.76 -13.38 -8.52
C ASP A 107 4.43 -12.60 -8.45
N ILE A 108 3.87 -12.47 -7.24
CA ILE A 108 2.55 -11.87 -7.00
C ILE A 108 2.55 -10.82 -5.89
N TRP A 109 3.69 -10.59 -5.24
CA TRP A 109 3.81 -9.72 -4.09
C TRP A 109 4.51 -8.42 -4.49
N ARG A 110 3.98 -7.28 -4.06
CA ARG A 110 4.56 -5.95 -4.27
C ARG A 110 4.56 -5.20 -2.95
N LEU A 111 5.68 -4.57 -2.59
CA LEU A 111 5.75 -3.68 -1.43
C LEU A 111 5.23 -2.28 -1.77
N LYS A 112 5.46 -1.86 -3.02
CA LYS A 112 5.00 -0.59 -3.58
C LYS A 112 4.64 -0.76 -5.04
N PHE A 113 3.81 0.13 -5.55
CA PHE A 113 3.54 0.23 -6.97
C PHE A 113 4.75 0.84 -7.69
N ASP A 114 5.29 0.15 -8.69
CA ASP A 114 6.45 0.63 -9.48
C ASP A 114 6.23 0.54 -10.99
N GLY A 115 5.04 0.13 -11.44
CA GLY A 115 4.70 -0.01 -12.86
C GLY A 115 5.44 -1.12 -13.60
N SER A 116 6.17 -1.99 -12.89
CA SER A 116 6.91 -3.11 -13.51
C SER A 116 5.99 -4.23 -14.01
N ASP A 117 4.79 -4.32 -13.45
CA ASP A 117 3.83 -5.36 -13.77
C ASP A 117 3.29 -5.21 -15.21
N PRO A 118 3.38 -6.27 -16.04
CA PRO A 118 2.85 -6.22 -17.38
C PRO A 118 1.32 -6.13 -17.34
N PRO A 119 0.70 -5.48 -18.34
CA PRO A 119 -0.75 -5.46 -18.45
C PRO A 119 -1.30 -6.89 -18.57
N ALA A 120 -2.52 -7.08 -18.08
CA ALA A 120 -3.21 -8.35 -18.22
C ALA A 120 -3.27 -8.80 -19.68
N ARG A 121 -3.09 -10.11 -19.93
CA ARG A 121 -3.10 -10.71 -21.27
C ARG A 121 -4.52 -10.84 -21.84
N VAL A 122 -5.19 -9.70 -21.97
CA VAL A 122 -6.55 -9.58 -22.48
C VAL A 122 -6.60 -8.51 -23.57
N LYS A 123 -7.59 -8.61 -24.45
CA LYS A 123 -7.81 -7.57 -25.47
C LYS A 123 -8.14 -6.25 -24.76
N PRO A 124 -7.59 -5.11 -25.20
CA PRO A 124 -7.93 -3.81 -24.63
C PRO A 124 -9.44 -3.57 -24.65
N LEU A 125 -9.96 -3.08 -23.53
CA LEU A 125 -11.36 -2.70 -23.43
C LEU A 125 -11.64 -1.53 -24.38
N LYS A 126 -12.65 -1.68 -25.24
CA LYS A 126 -13.18 -0.60 -26.08
C LYS A 126 -14.50 -0.14 -25.49
N VAL A 127 -14.53 1.11 -25.01
CA VAL A 127 -15.75 1.74 -24.49
C VAL A 127 -16.44 2.49 -25.62
N THR A 128 -17.72 2.21 -25.86
CA THR A 128 -18.54 2.89 -26.86
C THR A 128 -19.66 3.65 -26.13
N PRO A 129 -19.75 4.99 -26.30
CA PRO A 129 -20.85 5.76 -25.74
C PRO A 129 -22.20 5.30 -26.31
N LYS A 130 -23.27 5.44 -25.53
CA LYS A 130 -24.64 5.23 -26.03
C LYS A 130 -24.98 6.25 -27.11
N ASP A 131 -25.93 5.90 -27.98
CA ASP A 131 -26.45 6.82 -28.99
C ASP A 131 -27.00 8.10 -28.35
N GLY A 132 -26.72 9.24 -28.99
CA GLY A 132 -27.09 10.56 -28.49
C GLY A 132 -26.18 11.12 -27.39
N CYS A 133 -25.15 10.40 -26.97
CA CYS A 133 -24.18 10.90 -25.98
C CYS A 133 -23.32 12.04 -26.58
N VAL A 134 -23.21 13.14 -25.85
CA VAL A 134 -22.42 14.32 -26.23
C VAL A 134 -21.24 14.52 -25.28
N PRO A 135 -20.05 14.92 -25.77
CA PRO A 135 -18.91 15.22 -24.91
C PRO A 135 -19.22 16.30 -23.88
N TYR A 136 -18.74 16.10 -22.65
CA TYR A 136 -18.87 17.05 -21.56
C TYR A 136 -17.51 17.35 -20.94
N ARG A 137 -17.26 18.64 -20.63
CA ARG A 137 -16.09 19.08 -19.88
C ARG A 137 -16.52 19.90 -18.67
N CYS A 138 -16.17 19.43 -17.48
CA CYS A 138 -16.31 20.19 -16.25
C CYS A 138 -15.12 21.14 -16.02
N LYS A 139 -15.27 22.05 -15.05
CA LYS A 139 -14.14 22.77 -14.44
C LYS A 139 -13.42 21.85 -13.46
N GLY A 140 -12.10 22.04 -13.30
CA GLY A 140 -11.32 21.31 -12.29
C GLY A 140 -11.74 21.68 -10.87
N ARG A 141 -11.64 20.72 -9.95
CA ARG A 141 -11.82 20.98 -8.52
C ARG A 141 -10.69 21.86 -8.00
N LYS A 142 -10.99 22.63 -6.96
CA LYS A 142 -9.96 23.36 -6.20
C LYS A 142 -9.45 22.43 -5.10
N HIS A 143 -8.14 22.25 -5.06
CA HIS A 143 -7.44 21.49 -4.03
C HIS A 143 -6.67 22.44 -3.12
N ASN A 144 -6.42 22.02 -1.88
CA ASN A 144 -5.45 22.70 -1.04
C ASN A 144 -4.02 22.35 -1.48
N LEU A 145 -3.01 23.04 -0.93
CA LEU A 145 -1.61 22.88 -1.37
C LEU A 145 -1.06 21.46 -1.12
N LEU A 146 -1.49 20.79 -0.04
CA LEU A 146 -1.02 19.44 0.29
C LEU A 146 -1.62 18.41 -0.68
N GLU A 147 -2.93 18.52 -0.95
CA GLU A 147 -3.63 17.69 -1.92
C GLU A 147 -3.05 17.88 -3.34
N GLU A 148 -2.81 19.13 -3.75
CA GLU A 148 -2.22 19.43 -5.05
C GLU A 148 -0.82 18.84 -5.19
N ARG A 149 0.02 18.94 -4.15
CA ARG A 149 1.35 18.30 -4.13
C ARG A 149 1.24 16.79 -4.29
N PHE A 150 0.37 16.15 -3.50
CA PHE A 150 0.17 14.71 -3.58
C PHE A 150 -0.31 14.27 -4.98
N LEU A 151 -1.36 14.91 -5.50
CA LEU A 151 -1.93 14.58 -6.82
C LEU A 151 -0.90 14.73 -7.93
N ASN A 152 -0.06 15.77 -7.88
CA ASN A 152 0.99 15.99 -8.87
C ASN A 152 2.08 14.92 -8.81
N LEU A 153 2.55 14.56 -7.61
CA LEU A 153 3.57 13.52 -7.44
C LEU A 153 3.04 12.15 -7.87
N PHE A 154 1.84 11.79 -7.40
CA PHE A 154 1.25 10.50 -7.74
C PHE A 154 0.88 10.39 -9.22
N ALA A 155 0.35 11.46 -9.84
CA ALA A 155 0.10 11.48 -11.27
C ALA A 155 1.41 11.35 -12.08
N LYS A 156 2.51 11.91 -11.58
CA LYS A 156 3.84 11.73 -12.19
C LYS A 156 4.29 10.27 -12.11
N GLU A 157 4.19 9.63 -10.95
CA GLU A 157 4.49 8.18 -10.81
C GLU A 157 3.68 7.34 -11.79
N LEU A 158 2.37 7.59 -11.91
CA LEU A 158 1.51 6.88 -12.85
C LEU A 158 1.84 7.16 -14.33
N CYS A 159 2.30 8.38 -14.66
CA CYS A 159 2.77 8.71 -16.01
C CYS A 159 4.07 7.99 -16.34
N ASP A 160 5.03 8.02 -15.41
CA ASP A 160 6.35 7.40 -15.57
C ASP A 160 6.21 5.87 -15.67
N ALA A 161 5.26 5.28 -14.94
CA ALA A 161 4.84 3.88 -15.05
C ALA A 161 4.02 3.54 -16.33
N GLY A 162 3.65 4.53 -17.14
CA GLY A 162 2.87 4.32 -18.37
C GLY A 162 1.39 3.96 -18.17
N VAL A 163 0.87 4.08 -16.94
CA VAL A 163 -0.55 3.80 -16.62
C VAL A 163 -1.48 4.88 -17.17
N ILE A 164 -1.06 6.14 -17.05
CA ILE A 164 -1.80 7.30 -17.57
C ILE A 164 -0.95 8.06 -18.58
N LYS A 165 -1.61 8.86 -19.42
CA LYS A 165 -0.93 9.76 -20.36
C LYS A 165 -1.65 11.09 -20.44
N ARG A 166 -0.89 12.15 -20.71
CA ARG A 166 -1.47 13.48 -20.95
C ARG A 166 -2.26 13.49 -22.26
N ASN A 167 -3.53 13.91 -22.19
CA ASN A 167 -4.39 14.09 -23.37
C ASN A 167 -5.08 15.46 -23.34
N GLN A 168 -4.41 16.49 -23.87
CA GLN A 168 -4.93 17.85 -23.91
C GLN A 168 -6.12 18.02 -24.88
N GLN A 169 -6.25 17.10 -25.84
CA GLN A 169 -7.26 17.13 -26.89
C GLN A 169 -8.56 16.40 -26.50
N SER A 170 -8.64 15.87 -25.26
CA SER A 170 -9.85 15.19 -24.81
C SER A 170 -11.05 16.13 -24.80
N ALA A 171 -12.10 15.78 -25.53
CA ALA A 171 -13.39 16.44 -25.48
C ALA A 171 -14.16 16.13 -24.17
N TRP A 172 -13.66 15.19 -23.37
CA TRP A 172 -14.26 14.72 -22.12
C TRP A 172 -13.40 15.16 -20.92
N CYS A 173 -14.06 15.61 -19.85
CA CYS A 173 -13.43 15.89 -18.56
C CYS A 173 -14.44 15.66 -17.42
N SER A 174 -14.03 14.96 -16.36
CA SER A 174 -14.78 14.74 -15.13
C SER A 174 -14.11 15.49 -13.98
N CYS A 175 -14.93 16.04 -13.06
CA CYS A 175 -14.42 16.79 -11.92
C CYS A 175 -14.09 15.83 -10.81
#